data_AF-A0A8S3JSX4-F1
#
_entry.id   AF-A0A8S3JSX4-F1
#
_cell.length_a   1.000
_cell.length_b   1.000
_cell.length_c   1.000
_cell.angle_alpha   90.00
_cell.angle_beta   90.00
_cell.angle_gamma   90.00
#
_symmetry.space_group_name_H-M   'P 1'
#
loop_
_entity.id
_entity.type
_entity.pdbx_description
1 polymer ?
#
loop_
_entity_poly.entity_id
_entity_poly.type
_entity_poly.pdbx_seq_one_letter_code
_entity_poly.pdbx_strand_id
1 'polypeptide(L)'
;EQAKVINVGKRVPGYLQTITICPLRLIHFTEGALILWNKIESNVPISWDATGGIVMSRGKRVYYYELTVTNIAPRSVTTKNVSGPSFPITSMLSTTHTTMDLVQWLQDFEAAYRNLYGFKAPFPRPPIVHSNGSLVFQLAAMRFFNGDNTMSAYLKRSWIIVNKKATNEDLSKTVVHSCFAHFSKGVKRQATKFFTKKKVSFV
;
A
#
# COMPACT_ATOMS: atom_id res chain seq x y z
N GLU A 1 8.76 -0.84 34.08
CA GLU A 1 9.24 0.21 33.15
C GLU A 1 8.22 1.34 33.09
N GLN A 2 8.64 2.56 33.42
CA GLN A 2 7.77 3.73 33.36
C GLN A 2 7.53 4.11 31.90
N ALA A 3 6.26 4.22 31.52
CA ALA A 3 5.83 4.70 30.22
C ALA A 3 6.42 6.10 29.97
N LYS A 4 7.33 6.20 28.99
CA LYS A 4 7.81 7.48 28.47
C LYS A 4 6.60 8.27 27.99
N VAL A 5 6.26 9.34 28.70
CA VAL A 5 5.29 10.33 28.25
C VAL A 5 5.82 10.93 26.96
N ILE A 6 5.23 10.53 25.84
CA ILE A 6 5.48 11.16 24.55
C ILE A 6 4.97 12.60 24.67
N ASN A 7 5.85 13.55 24.39
CA ASN A 7 5.59 14.97 24.47
C ASN A 7 4.32 15.29 23.66
N VAL A 8 3.27 15.80 24.30
CA VAL A 8 1.94 16.05 23.70
C VAL A 8 1.99 17.35 22.87
N GLY A 9 2.87 17.39 21.87
CA GLY A 9 2.96 18.47 20.91
C GLY A 9 1.96 18.23 19.78
N LYS A 10 0.83 18.96 19.81
CA LYS A 10 -0.26 18.97 18.80
C LYS A 10 -0.82 17.59 18.43
N ARG A 11 -1.88 17.20 19.14
CA ARG A 11 -2.71 16.02 18.83
C ARG A 11 -3.18 16.05 17.39
N VAL A 12 -3.31 14.87 16.78
CA VAL A 12 -4.01 14.72 15.50
C VAL A 12 -5.48 15.12 15.72
N PRO A 13 -6.05 16.06 14.92
CA PRO A 13 -7.30 16.76 15.25
C PRO A 13 -8.59 15.92 15.19
N GLY A 14 -8.50 14.61 14.93
CA GLY A 14 -9.66 13.72 14.81
C GLY A 14 -9.36 12.50 13.93
N TYR A 15 -10.41 11.91 13.35
CA TYR A 15 -10.29 10.85 12.33
C TYR A 15 -10.13 11.42 10.92
N LEU A 16 -10.85 12.49 10.61
CA LEU A 16 -10.82 13.17 9.31
C LEU A 16 -9.72 14.23 9.31
N GLN A 17 -8.78 14.10 8.38
CA GLN A 17 -7.54 14.89 8.36
C GLN A 17 -7.54 15.95 7.26
N THR A 18 -8.07 15.58 6.09
CA THR A 18 -8.13 16.45 4.92
C THR A 18 -9.51 16.36 4.30
N ILE A 19 -10.07 17.53 3.95
CA ILE A 19 -11.29 17.65 3.16
C ILE A 19 -11.00 18.57 1.98
N THR A 20 -11.17 18.05 0.77
CA THR A 20 -11.16 18.82 -0.48
C THR A 20 -12.40 18.46 -1.27
N ILE A 21 -13.09 19.46 -1.80
CA ILE A 21 -14.39 19.26 -2.47
C ILE A 21 -14.23 19.14 -4.00
N CYS A 22 -13.21 19.77 -4.58
CA CYS A 22 -12.95 19.74 -6.02
C CYS A 22 -11.43 19.72 -6.34
N PRO A 23 -10.85 18.56 -6.74
CA PRO A 23 -11.50 17.24 -6.77
C PRO A 23 -11.91 16.78 -5.37
N LEU A 24 -12.91 15.90 -5.27
CA LEU A 24 -13.28 15.32 -3.98
C LEU A 24 -12.10 14.50 -3.47
N ARG A 25 -11.62 14.83 -2.27
CA ARG A 25 -10.60 14.09 -1.54
C ARG A 25 -10.89 14.18 -0.05
N LEU A 26 -11.11 13.04 0.59
CA LEU A 26 -11.25 12.93 2.04
C LEU A 26 -10.20 11.96 2.54
N ILE A 27 -9.28 12.40 3.39
CA ILE A 27 -8.24 11.54 3.96
C ILE A 27 -8.55 11.33 5.44
N HIS A 28 -8.46 10.07 5.88
CA HIS A 28 -8.81 9.66 7.22
C HIS A 28 -7.72 8.76 7.80
N PHE A 29 -7.31 9.07 9.02
CA PHE A 29 -6.47 8.23 9.87
C PHE A 29 -6.57 8.74 11.30
N THR A 30 -6.16 7.93 12.28
CA THR A 30 -6.14 8.33 13.69
C THR A 30 -4.71 8.46 14.20
N GLU A 31 -4.53 9.13 15.33
CA GLU A 31 -3.27 9.09 16.08
C GLU A 31 -2.87 7.64 16.42
N GLY A 32 -3.84 6.80 16.80
CA GLY A 32 -3.62 5.38 17.06
C GLY A 32 -3.04 4.64 15.85
N ALA A 33 -3.45 5.00 14.63
CA ALA A 33 -2.87 4.45 13.41
C ALA A 33 -1.43 4.91 13.17
N LEU A 34 -1.09 6.16 13.49
CA LEU A 34 0.30 6.64 13.44
C LEU A 34 1.17 5.92 14.48
N ILE A 35 0.64 5.69 15.68
CA ILE A 35 1.32 4.93 16.74
C ILE A 35 1.52 3.48 16.33
N LEU A 36 0.49 2.85 15.75
CA LEU A 36 0.60 1.52 15.21
C LEU A 36 1.64 1.49 14.10
N TRP A 37 1.63 2.47 13.19
CA TRP A 37 2.62 2.59 12.12
C TRP A 37 4.05 2.72 12.62
N ASN A 38 4.30 3.53 13.66
CA ASN A 38 5.61 3.64 14.30
C ASN A 38 6.08 2.30 14.91
N LYS A 39 5.12 1.48 15.37
CA LYS A 39 5.38 0.16 15.98
C LYS A 39 5.40 -0.98 14.97
N ILE A 40 5.04 -0.73 13.71
CA ILE A 40 5.20 -1.73 12.65
C ILE A 40 6.69 -2.00 12.57
N GLU A 41 7.09 -3.19 13.04
CA GLU A 41 8.41 -3.71 12.76
C GLU A 41 8.61 -3.70 11.24
N SER A 42 9.82 -3.39 10.80
CA SER A 42 10.23 -3.41 9.38
C SER A 42 10.05 -4.78 8.68
N ASN A 43 9.39 -5.73 9.33
CA ASN A 43 9.12 -7.09 8.88
C ASN A 43 7.63 -7.35 8.57
N VAL A 44 6.71 -6.42 8.88
CA VAL A 44 5.28 -6.65 8.62
C VAL A 44 4.90 -6.15 7.23
N PRO A 45 4.35 -7.01 6.35
CA PRO A 45 3.87 -6.61 5.04
C PRO A 45 2.58 -5.78 5.18
N ILE A 46 2.46 -4.77 4.31
CA ILE A 46 1.25 -3.96 4.20
C ILE A 46 0.46 -4.35 2.95
N SER A 47 -0.84 -4.11 2.96
CA SER A 47 -1.70 -4.30 1.80
C SER A 47 -2.54 -3.07 1.57
N TRP A 48 -2.76 -2.71 0.31
CA TRP A 48 -3.75 -1.68 -0.02
C TRP A 48 -4.66 -2.11 -1.15
N ASP A 49 -5.88 -1.59 -1.09
CA ASP A 49 -6.90 -1.84 -2.08
C ASP A 49 -7.68 -0.56 -2.40
N ALA A 50 -8.28 -0.53 -3.58
CA ALA A 50 -9.36 0.37 -3.91
C ALA A 50 -10.63 -0.43 -4.18
N THR A 51 -11.67 -0.13 -3.41
CA THR A 51 -13.03 -0.52 -3.80
C THR A 51 -13.62 0.60 -4.67
N GLY A 52 -13.66 0.36 -5.98
CA GLY A 52 -14.22 1.30 -6.95
C GLY A 52 -15.73 1.15 -7.07
N GLY A 53 -16.48 2.25 -6.88
CA GLY A 53 -17.94 2.28 -7.09
C GLY A 53 -18.78 2.21 -5.82
N ILE A 54 -18.27 2.72 -4.70
CA ILE A 54 -19.02 2.75 -3.44
C ILE A 54 -20.21 3.70 -3.53
N VAL A 55 -20.05 4.84 -4.22
CA VAL A 55 -21.14 5.76 -4.53
C VAL A 55 -20.88 6.44 -5.88
N MET A 56 -21.93 6.61 -6.67
CA MET A 56 -21.97 7.56 -7.78
C MET A 56 -22.47 8.90 -7.23
N SER A 57 -21.61 9.92 -7.17
CA SER A 57 -22.02 11.27 -6.77
C SER A 57 -21.98 12.19 -7.98
N ARG A 58 -23.13 12.73 -8.36
CA ARG A 58 -23.27 13.67 -9.51
C ARG A 58 -22.62 13.14 -10.81
N GLY A 59 -22.78 11.84 -11.08
CA GLY A 59 -22.22 11.19 -12.27
C GLY A 59 -20.72 10.89 -12.22
N LYS A 60 -20.02 11.22 -11.11
CA LYS A 60 -18.61 10.85 -10.91
C LYS A 60 -18.49 9.65 -9.98
N ARG A 61 -17.64 8.70 -10.35
CA ARG A 61 -17.30 7.54 -9.52
C ARG A 61 -16.45 7.97 -8.35
N VAL A 62 -16.84 7.59 -7.15
CA VAL A 62 -16.02 7.74 -5.94
C VAL A 62 -15.31 6.42 -5.65
N TYR A 63 -14.00 6.52 -5.43
CA TYR A 63 -13.13 5.42 -5.04
C TYR A 63 -12.83 5.53 -3.53
N TYR A 64 -12.90 4.41 -2.83
CA TYR A 64 -12.33 4.28 -1.48
C TYR A 64 -11.04 3.50 -1.57
N TYR A 65 -10.00 4.10 -1.02
CA TYR A 65 -8.68 3.52 -0.88
C TYR A 65 -8.45 3.22 0.60
N GLU A 66 -7.85 2.08 0.88
CA GLU A 66 -7.48 1.70 2.24
C GLU A 66 -6.09 1.10 2.24
N LEU A 67 -5.26 1.57 3.18
CA LEU A 67 -3.98 0.97 3.52
C LEU A 67 -4.15 0.18 4.80
N THR A 68 -3.82 -1.11 4.76
CA THR A 68 -4.02 -2.06 5.84
C THR A 68 -2.72 -2.74 6.26
N VAL A 69 -2.67 -3.10 7.54
CA VAL A 69 -1.61 -3.92 8.12
C VAL A 69 -2.26 -5.20 8.61
N THR A 70 -1.67 -6.34 8.26
CA THR A 70 -2.15 -7.63 8.76
C THR A 70 -1.42 -7.96 10.05
N ASN A 71 -2.16 -8.27 11.11
CA ASN A 71 -1.55 -8.77 12.33
C ASN A 71 -0.94 -10.15 12.07
N ILE A 72 0.38 -10.21 12.00
CA ILE A 72 1.09 -11.48 12.02
C ILE A 72 1.22 -11.86 13.49
N ALA A 73 0.19 -12.52 14.03
CA ALA A 73 0.31 -13.14 15.35
C ALA A 73 1.54 -14.07 15.34
N PRO A 74 2.30 -14.16 16.46
CA PRO A 74 3.44 -15.06 16.54
C PRO A 74 2.99 -16.45 16.13
N ARG A 75 3.76 -17.10 15.25
CA ARG A 75 3.56 -18.51 14.86
C ARG A 75 3.56 -19.38 16.12
N SER A 76 2.38 -19.61 16.69
CA SER A 76 2.18 -20.75 17.58
C SER A 76 2.36 -21.99 16.70
N VAL A 77 3.33 -22.84 17.09
CA VAL A 77 3.72 -24.09 16.41
C VAL A 77 2.54 -25.05 16.17
N THR A 78 1.38 -24.80 16.80
CA THR A 78 0.19 -25.66 16.75
C THR A 78 -0.90 -25.20 15.79
N THR A 79 -0.87 -23.97 15.25
CA THR A 79 -1.93 -23.47 14.36
C THR A 79 -1.39 -23.18 12.96
N LYS A 80 -1.66 -24.10 12.03
CA LYS A 80 -1.49 -23.84 10.59
C LYS A 80 -2.28 -22.57 10.22
N ASN A 81 -1.57 -21.54 9.77
CA ASN A 81 -2.08 -20.40 8.99
C ASN A 81 -3.24 -19.58 9.60
N VAL A 82 -3.06 -19.00 10.79
CA VAL A 82 -3.96 -17.91 11.21
C VAL A 82 -3.20 -16.59 11.09
N SER A 83 -3.29 -15.96 9.92
CA SER A 83 -3.07 -14.51 9.84
C SER A 83 -4.13 -13.86 10.73
N GLY A 84 -3.70 -13.03 11.69
CA GLY A 84 -4.61 -12.26 12.52
C GLY A 84 -5.39 -11.24 11.69
N PRO A 85 -6.36 -10.54 12.31
CA PRO A 85 -7.17 -9.55 11.60
C PRO A 85 -6.29 -8.46 10.97
N SER A 86 -6.70 -7.98 9.80
CA SER A 86 -6.12 -6.80 9.17
C SER A 86 -6.74 -5.53 9.75
N PHE A 87 -5.92 -4.51 9.96
CA PHE A 87 -6.32 -3.23 10.52
C PHE A 87 -6.07 -2.11 9.51
N PRO A 88 -7.05 -1.22 9.26
CA PRO A 88 -6.84 -0.03 8.45
C PRO A 88 -5.94 0.96 9.19
N ILE A 89 -4.90 1.43 8.51
CA ILE A 89 -3.98 2.46 8.99
C ILE A 89 -4.43 3.84 8.52
N THR A 90 -4.75 3.93 7.24
CA THR A 90 -5.22 5.18 6.63
C THR A 90 -6.16 4.83 5.49
N SER A 91 -7.10 5.72 5.21
CA SER A 91 -8.07 5.56 4.13
C SER A 91 -8.28 6.89 3.41
N MET A 92 -8.58 6.83 2.11
CA MET A 92 -8.91 7.99 1.30
C MET A 92 -10.19 7.74 0.49
N LEU A 93 -11.11 8.70 0.46
CA LEU A 93 -12.15 8.77 -0.56
C LEU A 93 -11.73 9.78 -1.62
N SER A 94 -11.82 9.42 -2.89
CA SER A 94 -11.53 10.36 -3.97
C SER A 94 -12.33 10.13 -5.24
N THR A 95 -12.60 11.20 -5.98
CA THR A 95 -13.13 11.14 -7.35
C THR A 95 -12.04 10.96 -8.42
N THR A 96 -10.77 10.96 -8.03
CA THR A 96 -9.64 10.78 -8.94
C THR A 96 -8.93 9.45 -8.66
N HIS A 97 -8.29 8.90 -9.70
CA HIS A 97 -7.56 7.64 -9.65
C HIS A 97 -6.22 7.80 -10.37
N THR A 98 -5.34 8.60 -9.78
CA THR A 98 -4.00 8.87 -10.33
C THR A 98 -2.90 8.45 -9.35
N THR A 99 -1.72 8.15 -9.88
CA THR A 99 -0.54 7.85 -9.05
C THR A 99 -0.21 9.00 -8.09
N MET A 100 -0.36 10.26 -8.55
CA MET A 100 -0.02 11.43 -7.73
C MET A 100 -1.00 11.63 -6.58
N ASP A 101 -2.28 11.30 -6.74
CA ASP A 101 -3.25 11.35 -5.64
C ASP A 101 -2.88 10.37 -4.53
N LEU A 102 -2.47 9.16 -4.89
CA LEU A 102 -2.05 8.14 -3.94
C LEU A 102 -0.74 8.51 -3.25
N VAL A 103 0.21 9.09 -3.99
CA VAL A 103 1.46 9.59 -3.39
C VAL A 103 1.17 10.74 -2.43
N GLN A 104 0.32 11.71 -2.81
CA GLN A 104 -0.06 12.81 -1.92
C GLN A 104 -0.75 12.29 -0.65
N TRP A 105 -1.64 11.31 -0.78
CA TRP A 105 -2.28 10.69 0.38
C TRP A 105 -1.28 10.08 1.37
N LEU A 106 -0.27 9.37 0.86
CA LEU A 106 0.79 8.81 1.71
C LEU A 106 1.70 9.90 2.30
N GLN A 107 1.96 10.98 1.55
CA GLN A 107 2.71 12.15 2.04
C GLN A 107 1.97 12.89 3.15
N ASP A 108 0.65 13.03 3.05
CA ASP A 108 -0.16 13.65 4.11
C ASP A 108 -0.11 12.80 5.40
N PHE A 109 -0.13 11.47 5.25
CA PHE A 109 0.05 10.54 6.37
C PHE A 109 1.46 10.63 6.98
N GLU A 110 2.51 10.70 6.15
CA GLU A 110 3.89 10.89 6.61
C GLU A 110 4.10 12.25 7.29
N ALA A 111 3.49 13.32 6.78
CA ALA A 111 3.57 14.64 7.39
C ALA A 111 2.97 14.62 8.80
N ALA A 112 1.81 13.99 8.98
CA ALA A 112 1.21 13.81 10.30
C ALA A 112 2.08 12.93 11.22
N TYR A 113 2.68 11.86 10.69
CA TYR A 113 3.64 11.05 11.42
C TYR A 113 4.83 11.88 11.92
N ARG A 114 5.43 12.70 11.04
CA ARG A 114 6.58 13.57 11.37
C ARG A 114 6.20 14.65 12.38
N ASN A 115 4.96 15.13 12.36
CA ASN A 115 4.46 16.05 13.38
C ASN A 115 4.41 15.38 14.77
N LEU A 116 4.03 14.10 14.83
CA LEU A 116 3.90 13.35 16.09
C LEU A 116 5.26 12.88 16.65
N TYR A 117 6.15 12.37 15.80
CA TYR A 117 7.42 11.75 16.21
C TYR A 117 8.66 12.63 15.96
N GLY A 118 8.48 13.79 15.33
CA GLY A 118 9.56 14.68 14.92
C GLY A 118 10.26 14.21 13.63
N PHE A 119 11.02 15.14 13.02
CA PHE A 119 11.70 14.91 11.73
C PHE A 119 12.98 14.07 11.84
N LYS A 120 13.44 13.74 13.05
CA LYS A 120 14.67 12.97 13.27
C LYS A 120 14.47 11.46 13.11
N ALA A 121 13.28 10.95 13.39
CA ALA A 121 12.97 9.54 13.23
C ALA A 121 12.69 9.23 11.74
N PRO A 122 13.26 8.15 11.19
CA PRO A 122 12.91 7.72 9.84
C PRO A 122 11.44 7.31 9.80
N PHE A 123 10.75 7.65 8.71
CA PHE A 123 9.42 7.11 8.44
C PHE A 123 9.53 5.59 8.21
N PRO A 124 8.78 4.74 8.95
CA PRO A 124 8.86 3.30 8.81
C PRO A 124 8.58 2.86 7.37
N ARG A 125 9.49 2.06 6.81
CA ARG A 125 9.36 1.50 5.47
C ARG A 125 9.00 0.03 5.59
N PRO A 126 7.85 -0.40 5.06
CA PRO A 126 7.49 -1.81 5.07
C PRO A 126 8.38 -2.59 4.10
N PRO A 127 8.66 -3.87 4.38
CA PRO A 127 9.49 -4.69 3.50
C PRO A 127 8.75 -5.06 2.21
N ILE A 128 7.42 -5.20 2.29
CA ILE A 128 6.56 -5.64 1.20
C ILE A 128 5.27 -4.81 1.21
N VAL A 129 4.84 -4.36 0.02
CA VAL A 129 3.49 -3.84 -0.23
C VAL A 129 2.75 -4.75 -1.18
N HIS A 130 1.65 -5.35 -0.72
CA HIS A 130 0.72 -6.07 -1.57
C HIS A 130 -0.25 -5.10 -2.22
N SER A 131 -0.22 -5.07 -3.55
CA SER A 131 -1.11 -4.27 -4.39
C SER A 131 -2.03 -5.18 -5.18
N ASN A 132 -3.29 -4.76 -5.32
CA ASN A 132 -4.09 -5.25 -6.42
C ASN A 132 -3.44 -4.88 -7.76
N GLY A 133 -3.77 -5.61 -8.83
CA GLY A 133 -3.07 -5.51 -10.12
C GLY A 133 -3.19 -4.17 -10.85
N SER A 134 -3.66 -3.10 -10.21
CA SER A 134 -3.72 -1.75 -10.76
C SER A 134 -2.35 -1.10 -10.76
N LEU A 135 -1.96 -0.57 -11.92
CA LEU A 135 -0.66 0.05 -12.15
C LEU A 135 -0.46 1.32 -11.31
N VAL A 136 -1.52 2.09 -11.04
CA VAL A 136 -1.39 3.33 -10.26
C VAL A 136 -0.94 3.06 -8.82
N PHE A 137 -1.39 1.95 -8.23
CA PHE A 137 -0.91 1.52 -6.91
C PHE A 137 0.56 1.18 -6.98
N GLN A 138 0.94 0.29 -7.89
CA GLN A 138 2.33 -0.15 -8.02
C GLN A 138 3.28 1.03 -8.18
N LEU A 139 2.94 1.97 -9.07
CA LEU A 139 3.73 3.19 -9.29
C LEU A 139 3.77 4.10 -8.05
N ALA A 140 2.66 4.23 -7.32
CA ALA A 140 2.62 5.05 -6.11
C ALA A 140 3.48 4.45 -4.99
N ALA A 141 3.43 3.13 -4.79
CA ALA A 141 4.28 2.46 -3.80
C ALA A 141 5.77 2.56 -4.16
N MET A 142 6.11 2.33 -5.44
CA MET A 142 7.48 2.49 -5.94
C MET A 142 7.99 3.91 -5.69
N ARG A 143 7.18 4.92 -6.02
CA ARG A 143 7.58 6.32 -5.87
C ARG A 143 7.70 6.74 -4.41
N PHE A 144 6.73 6.39 -3.59
CA PHE A 144 6.68 6.82 -2.19
C PHE A 144 7.67 6.06 -1.31
N PHE A 145 7.68 4.73 -1.34
CA PHE A 145 8.53 3.95 -0.43
C PHE A 145 9.98 3.80 -0.89
N ASN A 146 10.23 3.82 -2.20
CA ASN A 146 11.57 3.57 -2.76
C ASN A 146 12.21 4.79 -3.41
N GLY A 147 11.46 5.87 -3.66
CA GLY A 147 11.94 7.00 -4.46
C GLY A 147 12.15 6.66 -5.94
N ASP A 148 11.56 5.57 -6.43
CA ASP A 148 11.73 5.15 -7.82
C ASP A 148 10.92 6.07 -8.76
N ASN A 149 11.62 6.79 -9.64
CA ASN A 149 10.98 7.71 -10.58
C ASN A 149 10.30 7.01 -11.76
N THR A 150 10.68 5.77 -12.07
CA THR A 150 10.14 5.00 -13.21
C THR A 150 9.99 3.52 -12.89
N MET A 151 9.05 2.86 -13.56
CA MET A 151 8.92 1.40 -13.52
C MET A 151 10.21 0.71 -14.00
N SER A 152 10.88 1.28 -15.00
CA SER A 152 12.13 0.73 -15.54
C SER A 152 13.24 0.67 -14.47
N ALA A 153 13.37 1.71 -13.64
CA ALA A 153 14.32 1.71 -12.53
C ALA A 153 14.01 0.60 -11.52
N TYR A 154 12.74 0.44 -11.15
CA TYR A 154 12.31 -0.64 -10.25
C TYR A 154 12.57 -2.04 -10.83
N LEU A 155 12.24 -2.27 -12.10
CA LEU A 155 12.46 -3.56 -12.77
C LEU A 155 13.96 -3.88 -12.92
N LYS A 156 14.79 -2.88 -13.25
CA LYS A 156 16.24 -3.04 -13.32
C LYS A 156 16.81 -3.45 -11.97
N ARG A 157 16.38 -2.81 -10.87
CA ARG A 157 16.77 -3.22 -9.51
C ARG A 157 16.33 -4.64 -9.19
N SER A 158 15.06 -4.96 -9.48
CA SER A 158 14.50 -6.30 -9.26
C SER A 158 15.31 -7.38 -10.00
N TRP A 159 15.72 -7.09 -11.23
CA TRP A 159 16.57 -7.96 -12.03
C TRP A 159 17.96 -8.18 -11.40
N ILE A 160 18.58 -7.12 -10.88
CA ILE A 160 19.87 -7.20 -10.19
C ILE A 160 19.77 -8.07 -8.93
N ILE A 161 18.67 -7.94 -8.16
CA ILE A 161 18.39 -8.76 -6.97
C ILE A 161 18.27 -10.24 -7.34
N VAL A 162 17.46 -10.58 -8.34
CA VAL A 162 17.27 -11.97 -8.80
C VAL A 162 18.60 -12.58 -9.27
N ASN A 163 19.47 -11.78 -9.88
CA ASN A 163 20.80 -12.22 -10.33
C ASN A 163 21.87 -12.22 -9.22
N LYS A 164 21.49 -12.00 -7.95
CA LYS A 164 22.41 -11.98 -6.79
C LYS A 164 23.53 -10.94 -6.91
N LYS A 165 23.27 -9.83 -7.61
CA LYS A 165 24.22 -8.71 -7.81
C LYS A 165 23.80 -7.45 -7.03
N ALA A 166 22.83 -7.57 -6.13
CA ALA A 166 22.26 -6.46 -5.39
C ALA A 166 23.18 -5.93 -4.30
N THR A 167 23.16 -4.62 -4.11
CA THR A 167 23.79 -3.93 -2.98
C THR A 167 22.89 -3.96 -1.74
N ASN A 168 23.44 -3.61 -0.58
CA ASN A 168 22.62 -3.43 0.63
C ASN A 168 21.56 -2.34 0.47
N GLU A 169 21.84 -1.30 -0.33
CA GLU A 169 20.84 -0.27 -0.63
C GLU A 169 19.66 -0.89 -1.41
N ASP A 170 19.94 -1.71 -2.42
CA ASP A 170 18.91 -2.38 -3.22
C ASP A 170 17.99 -3.27 -2.36
N LEU A 171 18.58 -3.97 -1.40
CA LEU A 171 17.87 -4.87 -0.47
C LEU A 171 17.11 -4.12 0.63
N SER A 172 17.47 -2.87 0.91
CA SER A 172 16.77 -2.03 1.90
C SER A 172 15.46 -1.41 1.39
N LYS A 173 15.16 -1.55 0.09
CA LYS A 173 13.99 -0.97 -0.55
C LYS A 173 12.79 -1.92 -0.46
N THR A 174 11.61 -1.34 -0.40
CA THR A 174 10.33 -2.05 -0.32
C THR A 174 10.06 -2.82 -1.61
N VAL A 175 9.64 -4.09 -1.45
CA VAL A 175 9.17 -4.93 -2.54
C VAL A 175 7.70 -4.61 -2.83
N VAL A 176 7.43 -4.15 -4.05
CA VAL A 176 6.07 -3.89 -4.53
C VAL A 176 5.55 -5.14 -5.22
N HIS A 177 4.62 -5.83 -4.55
CA HIS A 177 4.11 -7.12 -4.98
C HIS A 177 2.73 -6.98 -5.63
N SER A 178 2.60 -7.38 -6.89
CA SER A 178 1.30 -7.50 -7.57
C SER A 178 0.63 -8.81 -7.18
N CYS A 179 -0.65 -8.77 -6.79
CA CYS A 179 -1.42 -9.97 -6.47
C CYS A 179 -1.34 -11.03 -7.59
N PHE A 180 -0.91 -12.25 -7.25
CA PHE A 180 -0.71 -13.34 -8.20
C PHE A 180 -1.99 -13.69 -8.95
N ALA A 181 -3.14 -13.74 -8.28
CA ALA A 181 -4.42 -14.02 -8.92
C ALA A 181 -4.74 -13.02 -10.05
N HIS A 182 -4.45 -11.73 -9.83
CA HIS A 182 -4.62 -10.70 -10.85
C HIS A 182 -3.63 -10.87 -12.01
N PHE A 183 -2.37 -11.16 -11.71
CA PHE A 183 -1.35 -11.46 -12.71
C PHE A 183 -1.75 -12.67 -13.58
N SER A 184 -2.08 -13.81 -12.96
CA SER A 184 -2.47 -15.04 -13.65
C SER A 184 -3.72 -14.84 -14.51
N LYS A 185 -4.71 -14.08 -14.02
CA LYS A 185 -5.89 -13.70 -14.81
C LYS A 185 -5.49 -12.89 -16.04
N GLY A 186 -4.56 -11.95 -15.90
CA GLY A 186 -4.00 -11.15 -16.99
C GLY A 186 -3.29 -12.02 -18.04
N VAL A 187 -2.38 -12.89 -17.60
CA VAL A 187 -1.65 -13.83 -18.46
C VAL A 187 -2.61 -14.75 -19.21
N LYS A 188 -3.57 -15.37 -18.49
CA LYS A 188 -4.60 -16.23 -19.10
C LYS A 188 -5.35 -15.48 -20.20
N ARG A 189 -5.80 -14.25 -19.93
CA ARG A 189 -6.54 -13.44 -20.91
C ARG A 189 -5.72 -13.14 -22.17
N GLN A 190 -4.42 -12.89 -22.04
CA GLN A 190 -3.54 -12.66 -23.19
C GLN A 190 -3.27 -13.95 -23.95
N ALA A 191 -2.93 -15.04 -23.24
CA ALA A 191 -2.69 -16.35 -23.85
C ALA A 191 -3.92 -16.82 -24.67
N THR A 192 -5.13 -16.64 -24.14
CA THR A 192 -6.38 -17.04 -24.82
C THR A 192 -6.61 -16.30 -26.16
N LYS A 193 -5.95 -15.16 -26.41
CA LYS A 193 -6.01 -14.49 -27.72
C LYS A 193 -5.19 -15.21 -28.80
N PHE A 194 -4.12 -15.89 -28.40
CA PHE A 194 -3.22 -16.62 -29.30
C PHE A 194 -3.61 -18.09 -29.42
N PHE A 195 -4.22 -18.66 -28.38
CA PHE A 195 -4.79 -19.99 -28.43
C PHE A 195 -6.24 -19.93 -28.90
N THR A 196 -6.46 -20.08 -30.21
CA THR A 196 -7.78 -20.36 -30.77
C THR A 196 -8.34 -21.59 -30.07
N LYS A 197 -9.56 -21.52 -29.53
CA LYS A 197 -10.27 -22.71 -29.05
C LYS A 197 -10.38 -23.69 -30.22
N LYS A 198 -9.51 -24.69 -30.31
CA LYS A 198 -9.79 -25.88 -31.13
C LYS A 198 -11.09 -26.45 -30.59
N LYS A 199 -12.17 -26.38 -31.36
CA LYS A 199 -13.36 -27.17 -31.10
C LYS A 199 -12.91 -28.63 -31.18
N VAL A 200 -12.76 -29.27 -30.03
CA VAL A 200 -12.63 -30.72 -29.98
C VAL A 200 -14.04 -31.23 -30.20
N SER A 201 -14.34 -31.59 -31.45
CA SER A 201 -15.49 -32.41 -31.78
C SER A 201 -15.19 -33.83 -31.33
N PHE A 202 -15.88 -34.30 -30.31
CA PHE A 202 -15.93 -35.73 -30.01
C PHE A 202 -16.75 -36.39 -31.12
N VAL A 203 -16.09 -37.25 -31.90
CA VAL A 203 -16.72 -38.18 -32.85
C VAL A 203 -17.03 -39.45 -32.08
#